data_AF-A0A081DGP8-F1
#
_entry.id   AF-A0A081DGP8-F1
#
_cell.length_a   1.000
_cell.length_b   1.000
_cell.length_c   1.000
_cell.angle_alpha   90.00
_cell.angle_beta   90.00
_cell.angle_gamma   90.00
#
_symmetry.space_group_name_H-M   'P 1'
#
loop_
_entity.id
_entity.type
_entity.pdbx_description
1 polymer ?
#
loop_
_entity_poly.entity_id
_entity_poly.type
_entity_poly.pdbx_seq_one_letter_code
_entity_poly.pdbx_strand_id
1 'polypeptide(L)'
;MESLKLILKLILTPFLSVSILFFTESSLFLYPLIFSIILSLSNYNLFRFDLPIGILLGIIYSYIAFFVGYFGYAVFYKAIELIGIVNDITIGEWFYTDLAFCIAVFIIAPYLTMYLQKLLFKSTKTKLTYWIISITTFVFVMISFVNSDQDVKNFFNIMNLWQLIIMFGLQLVINQKVISGKLKSGNEKPAHNTVYN
;
A
#
# COMPACT_ATOMS: atom_id res chain seq x y z
N MET A 1 -14.74 21.50 -6.42
CA MET A 1 -14.81 21.03 -5.02
C MET A 1 -14.61 19.51 -4.88
N GLU A 2 -15.20 18.67 -5.74
CA GLU A 2 -15.04 17.20 -5.64
C GLU A 2 -13.63 16.67 -5.94
N SER A 3 -12.84 17.34 -6.78
CA SER A 3 -11.46 16.91 -7.08
C SER A 3 -10.53 17.13 -5.89
N LEU A 4 -10.72 18.23 -5.15
CA LEU A 4 -10.01 18.48 -3.90
C LEU A 4 -10.38 17.44 -2.85
N LYS A 5 -11.66 17.09 -2.70
CA LYS A 5 -12.09 16.02 -1.78
C LYS A 5 -11.41 14.68 -2.10
N LEU A 6 -11.29 14.34 -3.39
CA LEU A 6 -10.59 13.14 -3.82
C LEU A 6 -9.10 13.19 -3.48
N ILE A 7 -8.40 14.26 -3.84
CA ILE A 7 -6.96 14.43 -3.54
C ILE A 7 -6.72 14.34 -2.03
N LEU A 8 -7.52 15.06 -1.24
CA LEU A 8 -7.45 15.01 0.22
C LEU A 8 -7.67 13.60 0.73
N LYS A 9 -8.65 12.85 0.21
CA LYS A 9 -8.85 11.45 0.58
C LYS A 9 -7.63 10.57 0.24
N LEU A 10 -7.05 10.73 -0.95
CA LEU A 10 -5.89 9.93 -1.38
C LEU A 10 -4.66 10.17 -0.49
N ILE A 11 -4.45 11.39 -0.02
CA ILE A 11 -3.30 11.78 0.81
C ILE A 11 -3.59 11.56 2.30
N LEU A 12 -4.72 12.05 2.80
CA LEU A 12 -5.02 12.06 4.23
C LEU A 12 -5.22 10.65 4.78
N THR A 13 -5.77 9.70 4.02
CA THR A 13 -5.99 8.34 4.52
C THR A 13 -4.68 7.64 4.94
N PRO A 14 -3.64 7.54 4.08
CA PRO A 14 -2.33 7.03 4.48
C PRO A 14 -1.73 7.74 5.71
N PHE A 15 -1.72 9.08 5.70
CA PHE A 15 -1.12 9.87 6.78
C PHE A 15 -1.88 9.69 8.10
N LEU A 16 -3.21 9.67 8.07
CA LEU A 16 -4.02 9.40 9.26
C LEU A 16 -3.68 8.04 9.87
N SER A 17 -3.50 7.02 9.01
CA SER A 17 -3.15 5.69 9.46
C SER A 17 -1.81 5.63 10.16
N VAL A 18 -0.79 6.31 9.63
CA VAL A 18 0.55 6.36 10.25
C VAL A 18 0.55 7.24 11.49
N SER A 19 -0.13 8.40 11.47
CA SER A 19 -0.22 9.27 12.64
C SER A 19 -0.80 8.54 13.84
N ILE A 20 -1.86 7.73 13.65
CA ILE A 20 -2.43 6.94 14.75
C ILE A 20 -1.35 6.00 15.33
N LEU A 21 -0.63 5.26 14.49
CA LEU A 21 0.37 4.30 14.95
C LEU A 21 1.57 4.98 15.62
N PHE A 22 2.00 6.11 15.07
CA PHE A 22 3.11 6.90 15.59
C PHE A 22 2.79 7.49 16.97
N PHE A 23 1.64 8.16 17.14
CA PHE A 23 1.27 8.78 18.40
C PHE A 23 0.85 7.79 19.49
N THR A 24 0.48 6.57 19.12
CA THR A 24 0.10 5.53 20.10
C THR A 24 1.26 4.64 20.50
N GLU A 25 2.45 4.83 19.92
CA GLU A 25 3.60 3.92 20.06
C GLU A 25 3.18 2.44 19.92
N SER A 26 2.27 2.20 18.97
CA SER A 26 1.58 0.93 18.85
C SER A 26 2.54 -0.21 18.51
N SER A 27 2.26 -1.39 19.07
CA SER A 27 2.97 -2.61 18.71
C SER A 27 2.85 -2.91 17.22
N LEU A 28 3.85 -3.58 16.64
CA LEU A 28 3.84 -3.98 15.23
C LEU A 28 2.57 -4.78 14.85
N PHE A 29 2.01 -5.53 15.80
CA PHE A 29 0.80 -6.33 15.60
C PHE A 29 -0.47 -5.50 15.43
N LEU A 30 -0.46 -4.20 15.77
CA LEU A 30 -1.59 -3.29 15.55
C LEU A 30 -1.56 -2.64 14.16
N TYR A 31 -0.44 -2.69 13.44
CA TYR A 31 -0.33 -2.11 12.10
C TYR A 31 -1.38 -2.68 11.13
N PRO A 32 -1.57 -4.02 11.01
CA PRO A 32 -2.56 -4.61 10.10
C PRO A 32 -3.99 -4.19 10.44
N LEU A 33 -4.29 -4.05 11.73
CA LEU A 33 -5.61 -3.65 12.24
C LEU A 33 -5.93 -2.20 11.88
N ILE A 34 -5.05 -1.26 12.27
CA ILE A 34 -5.22 0.16 11.98
C ILE A 34 -5.25 0.38 10.46
N PHE A 35 -4.35 -0.27 9.72
CA PHE A 35 -4.33 -0.22 8.26
C PHE A 35 -5.70 -0.58 7.66
N SER A 36 -6.25 -1.72 8.07
CA SER A 36 -7.52 -2.23 7.54
C SER A 36 -8.69 -1.30 7.89
N ILE A 37 -8.79 -0.88 9.15
CA ILE A 37 -9.89 -0.03 9.63
C ILE A 37 -9.88 1.30 8.87
N ILE A 38 -8.73 1.96 8.78
CA ILE A 38 -8.61 3.26 8.14
C ILE A 38 -8.88 3.18 6.64
N LEU A 39 -8.36 2.15 5.96
CA LEU A 39 -8.64 1.92 4.54
C LEU A 39 -10.13 1.67 4.29
N SER A 40 -10.75 0.84 5.13
CA SER A 40 -12.17 0.45 5.05
C SER A 40 -13.09 1.64 5.27
N LEU A 41 -12.90 2.39 6.36
CA LEU A 41 -13.71 3.56 6.69
C LEU A 41 -13.54 4.68 5.68
N SER A 42 -12.36 4.84 5.08
CA SER A 42 -12.16 5.86 4.04
C SER A 42 -12.86 5.51 2.72
N ASN A 43 -13.19 4.25 2.49
CA ASN A 43 -13.70 3.73 1.22
C ASN A 43 -15.01 2.92 1.35
N TYR A 44 -15.76 3.10 2.44
CA TYR A 44 -16.92 2.26 2.76
C TYR A 44 -17.97 2.24 1.64
N ASN A 45 -18.16 3.36 0.95
CA ASN A 45 -19.11 3.50 -0.15
C ASN A 45 -18.73 2.69 -1.41
N LEU A 46 -17.48 2.22 -1.49
CA LEU A 46 -16.95 1.45 -2.61
C LEU A 46 -16.84 -0.04 -2.31
N PHE A 47 -17.29 -0.50 -1.13
CA PHE A 47 -17.27 -1.93 -0.82
C PHE A 47 -18.19 -2.76 -1.72
N ARG A 48 -17.77 -4.00 -1.95
CA ARG A 48 -18.59 -5.06 -2.55
C ARG A 48 -19.55 -5.72 -1.56
N PHE A 49 -19.16 -5.72 -0.29
CA PHE A 49 -19.88 -6.33 0.81
C PHE A 49 -20.50 -5.26 1.71
N ASP A 50 -21.35 -5.66 2.65
CA ASP A 50 -21.82 -4.77 3.70
C ASP A 50 -20.67 -4.31 4.59
N LEU A 51 -20.79 -3.12 5.17
CA LEU A 51 -19.70 -2.45 5.89
C LEU A 51 -19.09 -3.32 7.01
N PRO A 52 -19.85 -3.96 7.91
CA PRO A 52 -19.27 -4.79 8.97
C PRO A 52 -18.47 -5.98 8.41
N ILE A 53 -19.00 -6.63 7.36
CA ILE A 53 -18.36 -7.79 6.71
C ILE A 53 -17.10 -7.33 5.97
N GLY A 54 -17.16 -6.19 5.27
CA GLY A 54 -16.01 -5.60 4.57
C GLY A 54 -14.86 -5.27 5.53
N ILE A 55 -15.15 -4.69 6.69
CA ILE A 55 -14.15 -4.40 7.73
C ILE A 55 -13.56 -5.70 8.27
N LEU A 56 -14.38 -6.68 8.64
CA LEU A 56 -13.91 -7.96 9.19
C LEU A 56 -12.98 -8.68 8.21
N LEU A 57 -13.40 -8.81 6.95
CA LEU A 57 -12.58 -9.43 5.91
C LEU A 57 -11.31 -8.62 5.63
N GLY A 58 -11.38 -7.30 5.67
CA GLY A 58 -10.20 -6.44 5.55
C GLY A 58 -9.18 -6.70 6.66
N ILE A 59 -9.64 -6.85 7.91
CA ILE A 59 -8.76 -7.15 9.04
C ILE A 59 -8.10 -8.51 8.82
N ILE A 60 -8.89 -9.53 8.47
CA ILE A 60 -8.38 -10.89 8.19
C ILE A 60 -7.33 -10.84 7.08
N TYR A 61 -7.60 -10.16 5.96
CA TYR A 61 -6.68 -10.06 4.83
C TYR A 61 -5.38 -9.33 5.18
N SER A 62 -5.44 -8.25 5.97
CA SER A 62 -4.24 -7.56 6.45
C SER A 62 -3.40 -8.47 7.36
N TYR A 63 -4.02 -9.22 8.26
CA TYR A 63 -3.28 -10.15 9.13
C TYR A 63 -2.70 -11.34 8.37
N ILE A 64 -3.41 -11.87 7.37
CA ILE A 64 -2.86 -12.91 6.48
C ILE A 64 -1.59 -12.38 5.80
N ALA A 65 -1.63 -11.20 5.19
CA ALA A 65 -0.47 -10.64 4.52
C ALA A 65 0.68 -10.35 5.50
N PHE A 66 0.37 -9.85 6.69
CA PHE A 66 1.34 -9.63 7.76
C PHE A 66 2.03 -10.92 8.19
N PHE A 67 1.28 -11.98 8.51
CA PHE A 67 1.85 -13.25 8.95
C PHE A 67 2.61 -13.95 7.83
N VAL A 68 2.17 -13.83 6.56
CA VAL A 68 2.94 -14.33 5.42
C VAL A 68 4.28 -13.60 5.30
N GLY A 69 4.34 -12.28 5.52
CA GLY A 69 5.61 -11.55 5.58
C GLY A 69 6.47 -11.98 6.76
N TYR A 70 5.88 -11.99 7.96
CA TYR A 70 6.56 -12.27 9.22
C TYR A 70 7.15 -13.68 9.27
N PHE A 71 6.34 -14.72 9.02
CA PHE A 71 6.82 -16.10 8.97
C PHE A 71 7.55 -16.42 7.67
N GLY A 72 7.23 -15.71 6.58
CA GLY A 72 7.91 -15.85 5.30
C GLY A 72 9.39 -15.57 5.43
N TYR A 73 9.80 -14.57 6.22
CA TYR A 73 11.21 -14.29 6.49
C TYR A 73 11.98 -15.56 6.92
N ALA A 74 11.48 -16.28 7.93
CA ALA A 74 12.13 -17.49 8.43
C ALA A 74 12.16 -18.61 7.37
N VAL A 75 11.09 -18.76 6.59
CA VAL A 75 11.02 -19.75 5.51
C VAL A 75 12.03 -19.43 4.40
N PHE A 76 12.10 -18.18 3.96
CA PHE A 76 13.04 -17.75 2.92
C PHE A 76 14.48 -17.81 3.41
N TYR A 77 14.73 -17.46 4.68
CA TYR A 77 16.05 -17.58 5.27
C TYR A 77 16.56 -19.02 5.19
N LYS A 78 15.74 -19.99 5.61
CA LYS A 78 16.09 -21.42 5.51
C LYS A 78 16.22 -21.90 4.07
N ALA A 79 15.36 -21.44 3.17
CA ALA A 79 15.48 -21.79 1.75
C ALA A 79 16.80 -21.26 1.14
N ILE A 80 17.19 -20.03 1.46
CA ILE A 80 18.43 -19.39 0.99
C ILE A 80 19.67 -20.09 1.56
N GLU A 81 19.64 -20.43 2.84
CA GLU A 81 20.70 -21.21 3.50
C GLU A 81 20.88 -22.58 2.81
N LEU A 82 19.78 -23.28 2.49
CA LEU A 82 19.80 -24.60 1.84
C LEU A 82 20.36 -24.58 0.41
N ILE A 83 20.15 -23.50 -0.34
CA ILE A 83 20.70 -23.33 -1.70
C ILE A 83 22.14 -22.78 -1.70
N GLY A 84 22.71 -22.49 -0.52
CA GLY A 84 24.08 -22.01 -0.37
C GLY A 84 24.31 -20.58 -0.88
N ILE A 85 23.27 -19.76 -0.94
CA ILE A 85 23.38 -18.35 -1.35
C ILE A 85 23.60 -17.47 -0.11
N VAL A 86 24.43 -16.44 -0.25
CA VAL A 86 24.65 -15.45 0.81
C VAL A 86 23.35 -14.68 1.05
N ASN A 87 22.88 -14.69 2.29
CA ASN A 87 21.66 -13.98 2.68
C ASN A 87 21.91 -12.48 2.88
N ASP A 88 23.15 -12.05 2.99
CA ASP A 88 23.47 -10.65 3.28
C ASP A 88 23.47 -9.82 1.99
N ILE A 89 22.70 -8.72 2.00
CA ILE A 89 22.72 -7.70 0.96
C ILE A 89 23.37 -6.45 1.53
N THR A 90 24.54 -6.12 0.99
CA THR A 90 25.29 -4.90 1.32
C THR A 90 25.42 -4.00 0.11
N ILE A 91 25.10 -2.71 0.26
CA ILE A 91 25.36 -1.69 -0.77
C ILE A 91 26.25 -0.60 -0.15
N GLY A 92 27.55 -0.63 -0.48
CA GLY A 92 28.54 0.19 0.20
C GLY A 92 28.56 -0.08 1.71
N GLU A 93 28.96 0.92 2.50
CA GLU A 93 29.01 0.84 3.97
C GLU A 93 27.69 1.25 4.66
N TRP A 94 26.71 1.75 3.90
CA TRP A 94 25.56 2.47 4.43
C TRP A 94 24.25 1.68 4.39
N PHE A 95 24.23 0.51 3.74
CA PHE A 95 23.06 -0.34 3.65
C PHE A 95 23.41 -1.81 3.90
N TYR A 96 22.69 -2.41 4.84
CA TYR A 96 22.75 -3.84 5.17
C TYR A 96 21.33 -4.36 5.39
N THR A 97 20.97 -5.45 4.72
CA THR A 97 19.72 -6.16 4.97
C THR A 97 19.82 -7.63 4.57
N ASP A 98 18.84 -8.43 4.97
CA ASP A 98 18.75 -9.83 4.60
C ASP A 98 17.94 -9.98 3.31
N LEU A 99 18.44 -10.78 2.35
CA LEU A 99 17.73 -11.18 1.14
C LEU A 99 16.38 -11.83 1.47
N ALA A 100 16.34 -12.67 2.50
CA ALA A 100 15.09 -13.23 3.01
C ALA A 100 14.09 -12.14 3.44
N PHE A 101 14.58 -11.07 4.08
CA PHE A 101 13.75 -9.96 4.53
C PHE A 101 13.26 -9.12 3.35
N CYS A 102 14.12 -8.83 2.37
CA CYS A 102 13.72 -8.19 1.12
C CYS A 102 12.59 -8.96 0.41
N ILE A 103 12.74 -10.28 0.27
CA ILE A 103 11.74 -11.11 -0.42
C ILE A 103 10.43 -11.12 0.37
N ALA A 104 10.48 -11.44 1.67
CA ALA A 104 9.28 -11.62 2.47
C ALA A 104 8.55 -10.29 2.75
N VAL A 105 9.29 -9.30 3.25
CA VAL A 105 8.74 -8.05 3.81
C VAL A 105 8.65 -6.94 2.77
N PHE A 106 9.62 -6.84 1.84
CA PHE A 106 9.60 -5.76 0.84
C PHE A 106 8.90 -6.11 -0.46
N ILE A 107 8.74 -7.39 -0.77
CA ILE A 107 8.10 -7.82 -2.03
C ILE A 107 6.78 -8.53 -1.73
N ILE A 108 6.82 -9.65 -1.02
CA ILE A 108 5.66 -10.54 -0.88
C ILE A 108 4.55 -9.89 -0.05
N ALA A 109 4.86 -9.39 1.16
CA ALA A 109 3.84 -8.81 2.03
C ALA A 109 3.13 -7.58 1.41
N PRO A 110 3.82 -6.59 0.82
CA PRO A 110 3.22 -5.50 0.05
C PRO A 110 2.30 -5.99 -1.06
N TYR A 111 2.82 -6.87 -1.92
CA TYR A 111 2.08 -7.36 -3.08
C TYR A 111 0.82 -8.11 -2.65
N LEU A 112 0.95 -9.00 -1.67
CA LEU A 112 -0.15 -9.78 -1.12
C LEU A 112 -1.19 -8.87 -0.44
N THR A 113 -0.74 -7.86 0.32
CA THR A 113 -1.62 -6.87 0.95
C THR A 113 -2.48 -6.17 -0.11
N MET A 114 -1.84 -5.61 -1.15
CA MET A 114 -2.59 -4.94 -2.20
C MET A 114 -3.51 -5.90 -2.97
N TYR A 115 -3.05 -7.13 -3.22
CA TYR A 115 -3.81 -8.15 -3.93
C TYR A 115 -5.04 -8.62 -3.16
N LEU A 116 -4.94 -8.84 -1.85
CA LEU A 116 -6.08 -9.25 -1.02
C LEU A 116 -7.04 -8.09 -0.78
N GLN A 117 -6.51 -6.92 -0.39
CA GLN A 117 -7.35 -5.76 -0.05
C GLN A 117 -8.17 -5.27 -1.24
N LYS A 118 -7.63 -5.31 -2.48
CA LYS A 118 -8.42 -4.92 -3.66
C LYS A 118 -9.69 -5.77 -3.85
N LEU A 119 -9.76 -6.99 -3.31
CA LEU A 119 -10.90 -7.89 -3.48
C LEU A 119 -12.16 -7.36 -2.78
N LEU A 120 -12.00 -6.54 -1.74
CA LEU A 120 -13.09 -5.95 -0.96
C LEU A 120 -13.83 -4.84 -1.71
N PHE A 121 -13.17 -4.19 -2.66
CA PHE A 121 -13.67 -2.97 -3.31
C PHE A 121 -14.18 -3.22 -4.73
N LYS A 122 -15.24 -2.53 -5.10
CA LYS A 122 -15.81 -2.55 -6.46
C LYS A 122 -14.80 -2.00 -7.46
N SER A 123 -14.90 -2.43 -8.71
CA SER A 123 -14.16 -1.82 -9.82
C SER A 123 -12.63 -1.91 -9.78
N THR A 124 -12.05 -2.88 -9.05
CA THR A 124 -10.59 -3.09 -8.89
C THR A 124 -10.03 -4.25 -9.75
N LYS A 125 -10.83 -4.82 -10.66
CA LYS A 125 -10.42 -5.94 -11.54
C LYS A 125 -10.05 -5.43 -12.94
N THR A 126 -9.04 -4.56 -13.04
CA THR A 126 -8.60 -3.98 -14.32
C THR A 126 -7.10 -4.21 -14.55
N LYS A 127 -6.63 -4.10 -15.80
CA LYS A 127 -5.20 -4.11 -16.12
C LYS A 127 -4.45 -3.00 -15.38
N LEU A 128 -5.07 -1.81 -15.27
CA LEU A 128 -4.51 -0.67 -14.54
C LEU A 128 -4.28 -1.00 -13.06
N THR A 129 -5.17 -1.76 -12.42
CA THR A 129 -4.96 -2.19 -11.04
C THR A 129 -3.67 -2.98 -10.87
N TYR A 130 -3.37 -3.91 -11.77
CA TYR A 130 -2.13 -4.68 -11.68
C TYR A 130 -0.89 -3.81 -11.91
N TRP A 131 -0.96 -2.85 -12.84
CA TRP A 131 0.10 -1.86 -13.01
C TRP A 131 0.35 -1.02 -11.76
N ILE A 132 -0.71 -0.51 -11.12
CA ILE A 132 -0.57 0.26 -9.88
C ILE A 132 0.08 -0.60 -8.80
N ILE A 133 -0.35 -1.86 -8.62
CA ILE A 133 0.25 -2.77 -7.64
C ILE A 133 1.75 -2.97 -7.92
N SER A 134 2.11 -3.34 -9.15
CA SER A 134 3.51 -3.55 -9.53
C SER A 134 4.37 -2.31 -9.32
N ILE A 135 3.89 -1.13 -9.71
CA ILE A 135 4.61 0.13 -9.54
C ILE A 135 4.73 0.48 -8.06
N THR A 136 3.67 0.35 -7.27
CA THR A 136 3.70 0.63 -5.83
C THR A 136 4.69 -0.29 -5.12
N THR A 137 4.66 -1.60 -5.38
CA THR A 137 5.63 -2.54 -4.80
C THR A 137 7.04 -2.20 -5.24
N PHE A 138 7.27 -1.90 -6.52
CA PHE A 138 8.59 -1.51 -7.02
C PHE A 138 9.12 -0.23 -6.35
N VAL A 139 8.28 0.82 -6.26
CA VAL A 139 8.62 2.07 -5.58
C VAL A 139 8.95 1.81 -4.11
N PHE A 140 8.17 0.97 -3.43
CA PHE A 140 8.44 0.61 -2.04
C PHE A 140 9.79 -0.09 -1.88
N VAL A 141 10.10 -1.07 -2.74
CA VAL A 141 11.39 -1.75 -2.75
C VAL A 141 12.52 -0.74 -2.93
N MET A 142 12.43 0.14 -3.94
CA MET A 142 13.47 1.16 -4.19
C MET A 142 13.66 2.11 -3.00
N ILE A 143 12.58 2.55 -2.37
CA ILE A 143 12.66 3.42 -1.17
C ILE A 143 13.27 2.67 0.01
N SER A 144 12.97 1.37 0.16
CA SER A 144 13.51 0.54 1.24
C SER A 144 15.05 0.40 1.17
N PHE A 145 15.62 0.49 -0.04
CA PHE A 145 17.07 0.53 -0.23
C PHE A 145 17.71 1.89 0.09
N VAL A 146 16.93 2.97 0.14
CA VAL A 146 17.40 4.33 0.47
C VAL A 146 17.15 4.68 1.93
N ASN A 147 16.07 4.16 2.51
CA ASN A 147 15.70 4.36 3.90
C ASN A 147 15.25 3.03 4.50
N SER A 148 16.13 2.44 5.32
CA SER A 148 15.89 1.21 6.08
C SER A 148 15.87 1.45 7.58
N ASP A 149 15.63 2.69 8.03
CA ASP A 149 15.58 3.02 9.45
C ASP A 149 14.43 2.25 10.12
N GLN A 150 14.74 1.55 11.20
CA GLN A 150 13.80 0.75 11.98
C GLN A 150 13.43 1.41 13.31
N ASP A 151 14.01 2.58 13.65
CA ASP A 151 13.68 3.29 14.89
C ASP A 151 12.23 3.77 14.87
N VAL A 152 11.43 3.23 15.78
CA VAL A 152 10.00 3.57 15.94
C VAL A 152 9.77 5.04 16.27
N LYS A 153 10.77 5.75 16.81
CA LYS A 153 10.70 7.20 17.06
C LYS A 153 10.79 8.03 15.80
N ASN A 154 11.28 7.45 14.70
CA ASN A 154 11.28 8.10 13.40
C ASN A 154 9.91 7.91 12.74
N PHE A 155 9.21 9.02 12.45
CA PHE A 155 7.94 9.00 11.73
C PHE A 155 8.07 8.31 10.36
N PHE A 156 9.23 8.43 9.70
CA PHE A 156 9.53 7.83 8.40
C PHE A 156 10.39 6.56 8.51
N ASN A 157 10.25 5.80 9.60
CA ASN A 157 10.80 4.45 9.65
C ASN A 157 10.19 3.54 8.58
N ILE A 158 10.84 2.41 8.31
CA ILE A 158 10.48 1.50 7.22
C ILE A 158 9.05 0.95 7.32
N MET A 159 8.53 0.71 8.53
CA MET A 159 7.17 0.21 8.74
C MET A 159 6.13 1.29 8.46
N ASN A 160 6.41 2.53 8.85
CA ASN A 160 5.55 3.67 8.52
C ASN A 160 5.59 3.99 7.02
N LEU A 161 6.76 3.92 6.38
CA LEU A 161 6.89 4.07 4.94
C LEU A 161 6.14 2.99 4.17
N TRP A 162 6.25 1.74 4.61
CA TRP A 162 5.45 0.63 4.10
C TRP A 162 3.96 1.00 4.14
N GLN A 163 3.48 1.46 5.28
CA GLN A 163 2.08 1.80 5.46
C GLN A 163 1.63 2.95 4.57
N LEU A 164 2.42 4.02 4.47
CA LEU A 164 2.13 5.16 3.60
C LEU A 164 2.04 4.73 2.14
N ILE A 165 3.07 4.05 1.64
CA ILE A 165 3.20 3.73 0.21
C ILE A 165 2.15 2.71 -0.21
N ILE A 166 1.94 1.65 0.57
CA ILE A 166 0.99 0.59 0.25
C ILE A 166 -0.46 1.10 0.36
N MET A 167 -0.77 1.89 1.39
CA MET A 167 -2.11 2.48 1.52
C MET A 167 -2.39 3.49 0.41
N PHE A 168 -1.39 4.30 0.02
CA PHE A 168 -1.53 5.23 -1.11
C PHE A 168 -1.78 4.47 -2.41
N GLY A 169 -1.01 3.41 -2.69
CA GLY A 169 -1.24 2.55 -3.85
C GLY A 169 -2.65 1.95 -3.86
N LEU A 170 -3.16 1.49 -2.71
CA LEU A 170 -4.53 0.98 -2.61
C LEU A 170 -5.57 2.07 -2.84
N GLN A 171 -5.35 3.30 -2.34
CA GLN A 171 -6.23 4.43 -2.62
C GLN A 171 -6.33 4.71 -4.12
N LEU A 172 -5.21 4.62 -4.86
CA LEU A 172 -5.21 4.71 -6.32
C LEU A 172 -5.99 3.55 -6.97
N VAL A 173 -5.78 2.31 -6.53
CA VAL A 173 -6.52 1.13 -7.03
C VAL A 173 -8.02 1.27 -6.82
N ILE A 174 -8.45 1.66 -5.62
CA ILE A 174 -9.87 1.74 -5.22
C ILE A 174 -10.57 2.88 -5.96
N ASN A 175 -9.92 4.03 -6.08
CA ASN A 175 -10.54 5.23 -6.66
C ASN A 175 -10.20 5.40 -8.16
N GLN A 176 -9.56 4.41 -8.80
CA GLN A 176 -9.07 4.50 -10.19
C GLN A 176 -10.12 4.96 -11.20
N LYS A 177 -11.37 4.49 -11.08
CA LYS A 177 -12.46 4.87 -12.02
C LYS A 177 -12.77 6.37 -11.93
N VAL A 178 -12.84 6.90 -10.71
CA VAL A 178 -13.12 8.33 -10.48
C VAL A 178 -11.96 9.18 -10.98
N ILE A 179 -10.72 8.74 -10.73
CA ILE A 179 -9.51 9.41 -11.22
C ILE A 179 -9.48 9.44 -12.75
N SER A 180 -9.66 8.29 -13.40
CA SER A 180 -9.65 8.20 -14.87
C SER A 180 -10.77 9.00 -15.52
N GLY A 181 -11.97 9.02 -14.93
CA GLY A 181 -13.09 9.82 -15.44
C GLY A 181 -12.76 11.31 -15.46
N LYS A 182 -12.16 11.83 -14.38
CA LYS A 182 -11.77 13.24 -14.27
C LYS A 182 -10.65 13.65 -15.22
N LEU A 183 -9.68 12.77 -15.44
CA LEU A 183 -8.60 13.03 -16.40
C LEU A 183 -9.14 13.11 -17.84
N LYS A 184 -10.13 12.30 -18.18
CA LYS A 184 -10.78 12.36 -19.49
C LYS A 184 -11.59 13.63 -19.68
N SER A 185 -12.41 14.01 -18.70
CA SER A 185 -13.24 15.23 -18.78
C SER A 185 -12.41 16.53 -18.80
N GLY A 186 -11.22 16.53 -18.20
CA GLY A 186 -10.32 17.69 -18.24
C GLY A 186 -9.60 17.87 -19.59
N ASN A 187 -9.56 16.82 -20.43
CA ASN A 187 -8.91 16.85 -21.74
C ASN A 187 -9.88 17.18 -22.90
N GLU A 188 -11.19 17.15 -22.66
CA GLU A 188 -12.17 17.70 -23.59
C GLU A 188 -12.13 19.24 -23.48
N LYS A 189 -11.31 19.89 -24.31
CA LYS A 189 -11.38 21.35 -24.50
C LYS A 189 -12.81 21.72 -24.91
N PRO A 190 -13.37 22.86 -24.44
CA PRO A 190 -14.65 23.33 -24.95
C PRO A 190 -14.52 23.50 -26.46
N ALA A 191 -15.42 22.88 -27.21
CA ALA A 191 -15.52 23.09 -28.65
C ALA A 191 -15.52 24.60 -28.89
N HIS A 192 -14.54 25.08 -29.65
CA HIS A 192 -14.53 26.46 -30.12
C HIS A 192 -15.91 26.72 -30.72
N ASN A 193 -16.69 27.59 -30.08
CA ASN A 193 -17.85 28.20 -30.70
C ASN A 193 -17.32 28.91 -31.95
N THR A 194 -17.48 28.28 -33.11
CA THR A 194 -17.50 28.98 -34.40
C THR A 194 -18.68 29.94 -34.32
N VAL A 195 -18.41 31.15 -33.83
CA VAL A 195 -19.27 32.31 -34.06
C VAL A 195 -19.07 32.69 -35.51
N TYR A 196 -19.91 32.12 -36.38
CA TYR A 196 -20.28 32.81 -37.62
C TYR A 196 -21.42 33.76 -37.24
N ASN A 197 -21.12 35.05 -37.26
CA ASN A 197 -21.97 36.14 -37.78
C ASN A 197 -21.18 37.44 -37.75
#